data_AF-A0A1F8H4F5-F1
#
_entry.id   AF-A0A1F8H4F5-F1
#
_cell.length_a   1.000
_cell.length_b   1.000
_cell.length_c   1.000
_cell.angle_alpha   90.00
_cell.angle_beta   90.00
_cell.angle_gamma   90.00
#
_symmetry.space_group_name_H-M   'P 1'
#
loop_
_entity.id
_entity.type
_entity.pdbx_description
1 polymer ?
#
loop_
_entity_poly.entity_id
_entity_poly.type
_entity_poly.pdbx_seq_one_letter_code
_entity_poly.pdbx_strand_id
1 'polypeptide(L)'
;MPSVWSNGFTKDTHPSVRKMSETMRRKKIDNFSTWRERAKSLGITPSSYPKFKRDGNLAELMGVAYGDGNISVFPRTERLIIATNSNNKGFIKRYRGLVKKLFDKEPTAIKVYNSDCVRISIYQNKISKRLGIPSGNRSEIELILPLWIKNNHEILKRFLKV
;
A
#
# COMPACT_ATOMS: atom_id res chain seq x y z
N MET A 1 0.13 -37.11 -15.29
CA MET A 1 1.13 -36.87 -14.23
C MET A 1 0.39 -36.77 -12.91
N PRO A 2 0.75 -37.57 -11.89
CA PRO A 2 0.10 -37.49 -10.58
C PRO A 2 0.32 -36.11 -9.94
N SER A 3 -0.71 -35.55 -9.33
CA SER A 3 -0.65 -34.22 -8.71
C SER A 3 0.38 -34.19 -7.59
N VAL A 4 1.30 -33.23 -7.65
CA VAL A 4 2.27 -32.95 -6.58
C VAL A 4 1.49 -32.76 -5.27
N TRP A 5 1.79 -33.59 -4.26
CA TRP A 5 1.13 -33.66 -2.94
C TRP A 5 1.03 -32.29 -2.21
N SER A 6 1.74 -31.26 -2.69
CA SER A 6 1.86 -29.95 -2.05
C SER A 6 0.70 -28.98 -2.31
N ASN A 7 -0.11 -29.18 -3.34
CA ASN A 7 -1.13 -28.19 -3.72
C ASN A 7 -2.52 -28.67 -3.33
N GLY A 8 -2.96 -28.30 -2.12
CA GLY A 8 -4.32 -28.55 -1.65
C GLY A 8 -5.40 -28.01 -2.61
N PHE A 9 -6.63 -28.52 -2.48
CA PHE A 9 -7.74 -28.09 -3.33
C PHE A 9 -8.16 -26.64 -3.07
N THR A 10 -8.46 -25.90 -4.15
CA THR A 10 -9.02 -24.55 -4.08
C THR A 10 -10.46 -24.54 -4.61
N LYS A 11 -11.19 -23.44 -4.36
CA LYS A 11 -12.53 -23.23 -4.93
C LYS A 11 -12.54 -23.21 -6.46
N ASP A 12 -11.41 -22.95 -7.09
CA ASP A 12 -11.27 -22.88 -8.54
C ASP A 12 -10.96 -24.26 -9.11
N THR A 13 -10.26 -25.12 -8.34
CA THR A 13 -9.79 -26.44 -8.78
C THR A 13 -10.65 -27.62 -8.32
N HIS A 14 -11.53 -27.46 -7.32
CA HIS A 14 -12.33 -28.59 -6.79
C HIS A 14 -13.81 -28.24 -6.52
N PRO A 15 -14.79 -28.97 -7.12
CA PRO A 15 -16.22 -28.67 -7.00
C PRO A 15 -16.75 -28.61 -5.57
N SER A 16 -16.33 -29.51 -4.67
CA SER A 16 -16.79 -29.50 -3.27
C SER A 16 -16.35 -28.26 -2.50
N VAL A 17 -15.11 -27.79 -2.73
CA VAL A 17 -14.59 -26.55 -2.12
C VAL A 17 -15.33 -25.34 -2.68
N ARG A 18 -15.63 -25.34 -3.98
CA ARG A 18 -16.46 -24.32 -4.62
C ARG A 18 -17.86 -24.26 -4.01
N LYS A 19 -18.56 -25.40 -3.94
CA LYS A 19 -19.90 -25.51 -3.34
C LYS A 19 -19.93 -24.98 -1.91
N MET A 20 -18.93 -25.33 -1.10
CA MET A 20 -18.80 -24.83 0.26
C MET A 20 -18.63 -23.30 0.30
N SER A 21 -17.69 -22.76 -0.49
CA SER A 21 -17.46 -21.31 -0.59
C SER A 21 -18.70 -20.55 -1.05
N GLU A 22 -19.41 -21.04 -2.06
CA GLU A 22 -20.62 -20.44 -2.59
C GLU A 22 -21.77 -20.50 -1.59
N THR A 23 -21.90 -21.63 -0.86
CA THR A 23 -22.91 -21.79 0.19
C THR A 23 -22.68 -20.81 1.33
N MET A 24 -21.44 -20.67 1.82
CA MET A 24 -21.09 -19.69 2.85
C MET A 24 -21.37 -18.26 2.38
N ARG A 25 -20.97 -17.92 1.14
CA ARG A 25 -21.27 -16.62 0.52
C ARG A 25 -22.77 -16.35 0.45
N ARG A 26 -23.56 -17.31 -0.06
CA ARG A 26 -25.03 -17.20 -0.19
C ARG A 26 -25.70 -17.02 1.17
N LYS A 27 -25.24 -17.75 2.18
CA LYS A 27 -25.74 -17.66 3.56
C LYS A 27 -25.14 -16.49 4.36
N LYS A 28 -24.26 -15.69 3.77
CA LYS A 28 -23.51 -14.59 4.43
C LYS A 28 -22.80 -15.04 5.72
N ILE A 29 -22.34 -16.29 5.77
CA ILE A 29 -21.64 -16.85 6.93
C ILE A 29 -20.20 -16.33 6.91
N ASP A 30 -19.80 -15.67 7.99
CA ASP A 30 -18.47 -15.16 8.18
C ASP A 30 -17.75 -15.91 9.30
N ASN A 31 -17.15 -17.04 8.93
CA ASN A 31 -16.40 -17.93 9.84
C ASN A 31 -15.13 -17.28 10.43
N PHE A 32 -14.70 -16.12 9.92
CA PHE A 32 -13.57 -15.38 10.45
C PHE A 32 -13.98 -14.11 11.20
N SER A 33 -15.27 -13.83 11.39
CA SER A 33 -15.77 -12.64 12.09
C SER A 33 -15.11 -12.46 13.46
N THR A 34 -15.22 -13.47 14.33
CA THR A 34 -14.66 -13.46 15.68
C THR A 34 -13.14 -13.27 15.66
N TRP A 35 -12.44 -13.97 14.77
CA TRP A 35 -10.99 -13.81 14.62
C TRP A 35 -10.64 -12.39 14.14
N ARG A 36 -11.38 -11.82 13.19
CA ARG A 36 -11.12 -10.47 12.66
C ARG A 36 -11.37 -9.39 13.72
N GLU A 37 -12.43 -9.50 14.51
CA GLU A 37 -12.68 -8.56 15.61
C GLU A 37 -11.58 -8.66 16.67
N ARG A 38 -11.14 -9.88 17.02
CA ARG A 38 -9.99 -10.08 17.91
C ARG A 38 -8.69 -9.53 17.33
N ALA A 39 -8.43 -9.72 16.03
CA ALA A 39 -7.24 -9.19 15.38
C ALA A 39 -7.24 -7.65 15.34
N LYS A 40 -8.41 -7.03 15.20
CA LYS A 40 -8.56 -5.58 15.31
C LYS A 40 -8.32 -5.08 16.73
N SER A 41 -8.88 -5.75 17.75
CA SER A 41 -8.70 -5.34 19.15
C SER A 41 -7.26 -5.48 19.62
N LEU A 42 -6.54 -6.49 19.12
CA LEU A 42 -5.11 -6.71 19.38
C LEU A 42 -4.19 -5.82 18.53
N GLY A 43 -4.73 -4.95 17.65
CA GLY A 43 -3.94 -4.09 16.78
C GLY A 43 -3.19 -4.81 15.64
N ILE A 44 -3.41 -6.11 15.46
CA ILE A 44 -2.80 -6.91 14.38
C ILE A 44 -3.28 -6.42 13.01
N THR A 45 -4.57 -6.06 12.91
CA THR A 45 -5.15 -5.46 11.71
C THR A 45 -5.71 -4.08 12.03
N PRO A 46 -5.42 -3.04 11.22
CA PRO A 46 -5.99 -1.72 11.44
C PRO A 46 -7.53 -1.78 11.36
N SER A 47 -8.20 -1.41 12.45
CA SER A 47 -9.66 -1.23 12.49
C SER A 47 -10.08 0.06 11.77
N SER A 48 -9.19 1.06 11.77
CA SER A 48 -9.37 2.35 11.13
C SER A 48 -8.08 2.81 10.46
N TYR A 49 -8.21 3.80 9.57
CA TYR A 49 -7.07 4.41 8.89
C TYR A 49 -7.12 5.92 9.13
N PRO A 50 -6.44 6.43 10.17
CA PRO A 50 -6.50 7.83 10.53
C PRO A 50 -5.93 8.71 9.40
N LYS A 51 -6.43 9.94 9.30
CA LYS A 51 -5.86 10.94 8.39
C LYS A 51 -4.43 11.24 8.82
N PHE A 52 -3.54 11.44 7.85
CA PHE A 52 -2.18 11.86 8.15
C PHE A 52 -2.17 13.27 8.75
N LYS A 53 -1.23 13.51 9.67
CA LYS A 53 -0.92 14.87 10.11
C LYS A 53 -0.34 15.63 8.92
N ARG A 54 -0.91 16.80 8.61
CA ARG A 54 -0.42 17.69 7.57
C ARG A 54 0.85 18.38 8.05
N ASP A 55 1.98 17.74 7.83
CA ASP A 55 3.29 18.25 8.20
C ASP A 55 4.29 18.10 7.04
N GLY A 56 5.52 18.54 7.28
CA GLY A 56 6.59 18.44 6.30
C GLY A 56 6.99 17.01 5.92
N ASN A 57 6.76 16.02 6.79
CA ASN A 57 7.06 14.62 6.50
C ASN A 57 6.05 14.05 5.50
N LEU A 58 4.77 14.37 5.70
CA LEU A 58 3.72 14.01 4.75
C LEU A 58 3.97 14.70 3.40
N ALA A 59 4.29 16.00 3.40
CA ALA A 59 4.55 16.74 2.18
C ALA A 59 5.74 16.17 1.39
N GLU A 60 6.83 15.82 2.07
CA GLU A 60 7.99 15.18 1.44
C GLU A 60 7.64 13.81 0.84
N LEU A 61 6.90 12.97 1.58
CA LEU A 61 6.44 11.69 1.05
C LEU A 61 5.54 11.89 -0.18
N MET A 62 4.65 12.89 -0.15
CA MET A 62 3.80 13.23 -1.27
C MET A 62 4.64 13.68 -2.47
N GLY A 63 5.65 14.52 -2.29
CA GLY A 63 6.55 14.93 -3.36
C GLY A 63 7.21 13.75 -4.07
N VAL A 64 7.75 12.80 -3.29
CA VAL A 64 8.32 11.56 -3.85
C VAL A 64 7.27 10.66 -4.46
N ALA A 65 6.07 10.58 -3.88
CA ALA A 65 4.98 9.80 -4.47
C ALA A 65 4.54 10.39 -5.83
N TYR A 66 4.59 11.71 -5.99
CA TYR A 66 4.33 12.41 -7.25
C TYR A 66 5.46 12.22 -8.26
N GLY A 67 6.72 12.11 -7.81
CA GLY A 67 7.91 11.99 -8.66
C GLY A 67 8.25 10.55 -9.05
N ASP A 68 8.52 9.68 -8.09
CA ASP A 68 8.96 8.29 -8.31
C ASP A 68 7.95 7.25 -7.82
N GLY A 69 6.78 7.73 -7.36
CA GLY A 69 5.74 6.90 -6.81
C GLY A 69 4.72 6.39 -7.83
N ASN A 70 4.04 5.32 -7.42
CA ASN A 70 2.82 4.82 -8.06
C ASN A 70 1.89 4.21 -7.01
N ILE A 71 0.58 4.47 -7.11
CA ILE A 71 -0.44 3.85 -6.28
C ILE A 71 -1.29 2.91 -7.15
N SER A 72 -1.21 1.61 -6.85
CA SER A 72 -2.00 0.56 -7.53
C SER A 72 -3.14 0.08 -6.64
N VAL A 73 -4.31 -0.17 -7.23
CA VAL A 73 -5.47 -0.76 -6.55
C VAL A 73 -5.52 -2.27 -6.80
N PHE A 74 -5.78 -3.04 -5.75
CA PHE A 74 -6.04 -4.47 -5.77
C PHE A 74 -7.41 -4.75 -5.15
N PRO A 75 -8.03 -5.93 -5.39
CA PRO A 75 -9.40 -6.22 -4.93
C PRO A 75 -9.64 -6.04 -3.42
N ARG A 76 -8.60 -6.13 -2.59
CA ARG A 76 -8.71 -6.03 -1.12
C ARG A 76 -7.87 -4.91 -0.51
N THR A 77 -7.01 -4.23 -1.29
CA THR A 77 -6.02 -3.31 -0.75
C THR A 77 -5.43 -2.38 -1.81
N GLU A 78 -4.67 -1.37 -1.38
CA GLU A 78 -3.89 -0.52 -2.27
C GLU A 78 -2.40 -0.72 -1.98
N ARG A 79 -1.57 -0.39 -2.96
CA ARG A 79 -0.12 -0.41 -2.81
C ARG A 79 0.46 0.91 -3.26
N LEU A 80 1.23 1.55 -2.40
CA LEU A 80 2.20 2.57 -2.81
C LEU A 80 3.53 1.88 -3.10
N ILE A 81 4.09 2.16 -4.28
CA ILE A 81 5.48 1.87 -4.63
C ILE A 81 6.21 3.19 -4.79
N ILE A 82 7.44 3.27 -4.29
CA ILE A 82 8.44 4.28 -4.65
C ILE A 82 9.60 3.52 -5.30
N ALA A 83 9.92 3.87 -6.55
CA ALA A 83 11.04 3.30 -7.28
C ALA A 83 12.30 4.18 -7.09
N THR A 84 13.47 3.57 -6.95
CA THR A 84 14.74 4.32 -6.86
C THR A 84 15.90 3.46 -7.34
N ASN A 85 17.04 4.06 -7.65
CA ASN A 85 18.24 3.32 -8.03
C ASN A 85 18.86 2.61 -6.78
N SER A 86 19.36 1.38 -6.94
CA SER A 86 19.97 0.59 -5.86
C SER A 86 21.21 1.24 -5.25
N ASN A 87 21.89 2.12 -5.98
CA ASN A 87 23.05 2.85 -5.49
C ASN A 87 22.67 3.95 -4.49
N ASN A 88 21.41 4.40 -4.50
CA ASN A 88 20.90 5.45 -3.60
C ASN A 88 20.51 4.91 -2.21
N LYS A 89 21.49 4.33 -1.49
CA LYS A 89 21.27 3.72 -0.16
C LYS A 89 20.69 4.71 0.86
N GLY A 90 21.11 5.97 0.81
CA GLY A 90 20.60 7.04 1.69
C GLY A 90 19.10 7.31 1.46
N PHE A 91 18.69 7.40 0.19
CA PHE A 91 17.29 7.54 -0.21
C PHE A 91 16.47 6.35 0.30
N ILE A 92 16.93 5.12 0.05
CA ILE A 92 16.25 3.90 0.47
C ILE A 92 16.03 3.89 1.99
N LYS A 93 17.08 4.17 2.78
CA LYS A 93 16.98 4.22 4.24
C LYS A 93 15.99 5.29 4.71
N ARG A 94 16.06 6.50 4.13
CA ARG A 94 15.18 7.63 4.47
C ARG A 94 13.72 7.31 4.22
N TYR A 95 13.38 6.90 2.99
CA TYR A 95 11.98 6.69 2.62
C TYR A 95 11.38 5.42 3.23
N ARG A 96 12.19 4.40 3.54
CA ARG A 96 11.72 3.30 4.41
C ARG A 96 11.32 3.81 5.79
N GLY A 97 12.14 4.65 6.41
CA GLY A 97 11.82 5.25 7.72
C GLY A 97 10.61 6.18 7.66
N LEU A 98 10.51 7.01 6.62
CA LEU A 98 9.39 7.94 6.42
C LEU A 98 8.07 7.20 6.22
N VAL A 99 8.05 6.18 5.36
CA VAL A 99 6.87 5.34 5.12
C VAL A 99 6.50 4.58 6.39
N LYS A 100 7.46 3.97 7.10
CA LYS A 100 7.20 3.32 8.38
C LYS A 100 6.51 4.26 9.37
N LYS A 101 7.04 5.47 9.53
CA LYS A 101 6.53 6.48 10.48
C LYS A 101 5.12 6.94 10.13
N LEU A 102 4.82 7.17 8.85
CA LEU A 102 3.51 7.68 8.43
C LEU A 102 2.45 6.60 8.43
N PHE A 103 2.77 5.40 7.94
CA PHE A 103 1.81 4.30 7.78
C PHE A 103 1.72 3.37 9.00
N ASP A 104 2.60 3.57 9.99
CA ASP A 104 2.78 2.71 11.17
C ASP A 104 2.92 1.23 10.77
N LYS A 105 3.66 1.00 9.68
CA LYS A 105 3.82 -0.32 9.08
C LYS A 105 5.13 -0.39 8.33
N GLU A 106 5.88 -1.46 8.54
CA GLU A 106 7.16 -1.69 7.88
C GLU A 106 6.98 -1.82 6.36
N PRO A 107 7.64 -0.96 5.56
CA PRO A 107 7.65 -1.10 4.11
C PRO A 107 8.66 -2.16 3.67
N THR A 108 8.31 -2.87 2.61
CA THR A 108 9.17 -3.84 1.96
C THR A 108 10.03 -3.13 0.92
N ALA A 109 11.36 -3.29 0.99
CA ALA A 109 12.29 -2.79 -0.02
C ALA A 109 12.98 -3.95 -0.72
N ILE A 110 12.72 -4.12 -2.02
CA ILE A 110 13.23 -5.25 -2.82
C ILE A 110 13.89 -4.72 -4.09
N LYS A 111 15.08 -5.25 -4.42
CA LYS A 111 15.74 -5.02 -5.71
C LYS A 111 14.99 -5.81 -6.80
N VAL A 112 14.66 -5.14 -7.90
CA VAL A 112 14.02 -5.76 -9.05
C VAL A 112 15.03 -6.67 -9.76
N TYR A 113 14.60 -7.86 -10.16
CA TYR A 113 15.46 -8.81 -10.88
C TYR A 113 16.00 -8.18 -12.17
N ASN A 114 17.30 -8.38 -12.45
CA ASN A 114 18.00 -7.84 -13.61
C ASN A 114 17.86 -6.31 -13.80
N SER A 115 17.76 -5.55 -12.72
CA SER A 115 17.67 -4.09 -12.78
C SER A 115 18.32 -3.45 -11.57
N ASP A 116 18.91 -2.28 -11.73
CA ASP A 116 19.37 -1.44 -10.61
C ASP A 116 18.23 -0.66 -9.95
N CYS A 117 16.99 -1.10 -10.11
CA CYS A 117 15.83 -0.53 -9.44
C CYS A 117 15.56 -1.23 -8.11
N VAL A 118 15.35 -0.46 -7.05
CA VAL A 118 14.77 -0.91 -5.77
C VAL A 118 13.37 -0.33 -5.65
N ARG A 119 12.43 -1.18 -5.25
CA ARG A 119 11.04 -0.79 -4.99
C ARG A 119 10.80 -0.81 -3.49
N ILE A 120 10.53 0.37 -2.92
CA ILE A 120 10.00 0.51 -1.56
C ILE A 120 8.49 0.44 -1.68
N SER A 121 7.86 -0.53 -1.04
CA SER A 121 6.45 -0.82 -1.21
C SER A 121 5.73 -0.99 0.12
N ILE A 122 4.51 -0.47 0.18
CA ILE A 122 3.62 -0.64 1.32
C ILE A 122 2.22 -0.97 0.84
N TYR A 123 1.64 -2.02 1.43
CA TYR A 123 0.26 -2.42 1.20
C TYR A 123 -0.60 -1.96 2.37
N GLN A 124 -1.63 -1.15 2.10
CA GLN A 124 -2.61 -0.71 3.07
C GLN A 124 -3.87 -0.24 2.34
N ASN A 125 -5.02 -0.21 3.01
CA ASN A 125 -6.25 0.26 2.38
C ASN A 125 -6.32 1.80 2.42
N LYS A 126 -6.99 2.41 1.43
CA LYS A 126 -7.28 3.86 1.39
C LYS A 126 -6.02 4.72 1.31
N ILE A 127 -4.94 4.24 0.68
CA ILE A 127 -3.70 5.02 0.52
C ILE A 127 -3.96 6.25 -0.34
N SER A 128 -4.51 6.04 -1.55
CA SER A 128 -4.90 7.08 -2.50
C SER A 128 -5.75 8.16 -1.84
N LYS A 129 -6.83 7.75 -1.18
CA LYS A 129 -7.75 8.65 -0.46
C LYS A 129 -7.08 9.42 0.68
N ARG A 130 -6.14 8.80 1.41
CA ARG A 130 -5.46 9.45 2.56
C ARG A 130 -4.37 10.41 2.13
N LEU A 131 -3.66 10.10 1.04
CA LEU A 131 -2.64 10.97 0.46
C LEU A 131 -3.26 12.05 -0.43
N GLY A 132 -4.48 11.85 -0.94
CA GLY A 132 -5.07 12.73 -1.95
C GLY A 132 -4.44 12.55 -3.33
N ILE A 133 -3.84 11.38 -3.59
CA ILE A 133 -3.19 11.05 -4.86
C ILE A 133 -4.05 10.00 -5.56
N PRO A 134 -4.56 10.26 -6.77
CA PRO A 134 -5.32 9.26 -7.52
C PRO A 134 -4.48 8.00 -7.79
N SER A 135 -5.15 6.86 -7.82
CA SER A 135 -4.54 5.58 -8.22
C SER A 135 -4.78 5.31 -9.70
N GLY A 136 -3.87 4.60 -10.36
CA GLY A 136 -4.04 4.20 -11.77
C GLY A 136 -2.83 4.52 -12.64
N ASN A 137 -3.06 4.61 -13.95
CA ASN A 137 -2.03 4.96 -14.91
C ASN A 137 -1.60 6.41 -14.74
N ARG A 138 -0.30 6.62 -14.54
CA ARG A 138 0.23 7.95 -14.25
C ARG A 138 0.02 8.97 -15.37
N SER A 139 0.00 8.53 -16.62
CA SER A 139 -0.26 9.38 -17.80
C SER A 139 -1.68 9.97 -17.81
N GLU A 140 -2.62 9.37 -17.09
CA GLU A 140 -4.03 9.74 -17.08
C GLU A 140 -4.42 10.50 -15.80
N ILE A 141 -3.47 10.67 -14.87
CA ILE A 141 -3.73 11.28 -13.57
C ILE A 141 -3.35 12.76 -13.59
N GLU A 142 -4.35 13.62 -13.38
CA GLU A 142 -4.11 15.02 -13.10
C GLU A 142 -3.62 15.19 -11.65
N LEU A 143 -2.37 15.62 -11.50
CA LEU A 143 -1.73 15.81 -10.21
C LEU A 143 -1.96 17.24 -9.73
N ILE A 144 -2.91 17.40 -8.81
CA ILE A 144 -3.23 18.69 -8.18
C ILE A 144 -2.37 18.87 -6.94
N LEU A 145 -1.65 20.00 -6.85
CA LEU A 145 -0.93 20.37 -5.62
C LEU A 145 -1.92 20.81 -4.53
N PRO A 146 -1.94 20.17 -3.35
CA PRO A 146 -2.84 20.57 -2.27
C PRO A 146 -2.58 21.99 -1.77
N LEU A 147 -3.66 22.76 -1.53
CA LEU A 147 -3.57 24.15 -1.06
C LEU A 147 -2.78 24.30 0.26
N TRP A 148 -2.88 23.32 1.16
CA TRP A 148 -2.16 23.37 2.44
C TRP A 148 -0.64 23.23 2.27
N ILE A 149 -0.16 22.65 1.17
CA ILE A 149 1.26 22.63 0.79
C ILE A 149 1.61 23.95 0.11
N LYS A 150 0.80 24.38 -0.86
CA LYS A 150 1.02 25.61 -1.63
C LYS A 150 1.12 26.86 -0.74
N ASN A 151 0.28 26.96 0.28
CA ASN A 151 0.17 28.15 1.13
C ASN A 151 1.22 28.22 2.25
N ASN A 152 2.08 27.21 2.40
CA ASN A 152 3.12 27.20 3.42
C ASN A 152 4.49 26.94 2.79
N HIS A 153 5.31 27.98 2.71
CA HIS A 153 6.61 27.95 2.02
C HIS A 153 7.56 26.88 2.57
N GLU A 154 7.59 26.67 3.89
CA GLU A 154 8.47 25.67 4.51
C GLU A 154 8.01 24.23 4.22
N ILE A 155 6.68 24.00 4.16
CA ILE A 155 6.12 22.72 3.73
C ILE A 155 6.35 22.51 2.23
N LEU A 156 6.20 23.55 1.41
CA LEU A 156 6.44 23.49 -0.03
C LEU A 156 7.89 23.13 -0.35
N LYS A 157 8.87 23.74 0.35
CA LYS A 157 10.29 23.36 0.22
C LYS A 157 10.51 21.87 0.47
N ARG A 158 9.84 21.30 1.48
CA ARG A 158 9.93 19.87 1.78
C ARG A 158 9.24 19.00 0.73
N PHE A 159 8.12 19.45 0.17
CA PHE A 159 7.45 18.78 -0.95
C PHE A 159 8.35 18.71 -2.19
N LEU A 160 9.06 19.80 -2.50
CA LEU A 160 9.98 19.88 -3.66
C LEU A 160 11.35 19.25 -3.40
N LYS A 161 11.61 18.79 -2.18
CA LYS A 161 12.86 18.14 -1.80
C LYS A 161 12.85 16.69 -2.29
N VAL A 162 13.02 16.51 -3.59
CA VAL A 162 13.11 15.20 -4.25
C VAL A 162 14.53 15.00 -4.77
#